data_AF-U5CRF2-F1
#
_entry.id   AF-U5CRF2-F1
#
_cell.length_a   1.000
_cell.length_b   1.000
_cell.length_c   1.000
_cell.angle_alpha   90.00
_cell.angle_beta   90.00
_cell.angle_gamma   90.00
#
_symmetry.space_group_name_H-M   'P 1'
#
loop_
_entity.id
_entity.type
_entity.pdbx_description
1 polymer ?
#
loop_
_entity_poly.entity_id
_entity_poly.type
_entity_poly.pdbx_seq_one_letter_code
_entity_poly.pdbx_strand_id
1 'polypeptide(L)'
;MPLGELKKNNVEENIFEQFKEVIRDAIKEATHEHKLTLTVEEAARYTGIGRDKILELAHNPESGFPAFRVGTKFLINRELLKEWLKKVAEERKVL
;
A
#
# COMPACT_ATOMS: atom_id res chain seq x y z
N MET A 1 -27.48 44.66 -22.87
CA MET A 1 -26.10 44.12 -22.91
C MET A 1 -25.90 43.21 -21.69
N PRO A 2 -25.10 42.15 -21.76
CA PRO A 2 -25.40 40.83 -22.30
C PRO A 2 -25.57 39.76 -21.20
N LEU A 3 -26.58 38.89 -21.32
CA LEU A 3 -26.85 37.72 -20.44
C LEU A 3 -25.80 36.59 -20.53
N GLY A 4 -24.65 36.84 -21.17
CA GLY A 4 -23.65 35.83 -21.54
C GLY A 4 -22.60 35.51 -20.46
N GLU A 5 -22.48 36.34 -19.42
CA GLU A 5 -21.42 36.20 -18.41
C GLU A 5 -21.86 35.38 -17.18
N LEU A 6 -23.17 35.23 -16.94
CA LEU A 6 -23.71 34.50 -15.78
C LEU A 6 -23.69 32.96 -15.92
N LYS A 7 -23.54 32.43 -17.15
CA LYS A 7 -23.45 30.97 -17.37
C LYS A 7 -22.04 30.40 -17.27
N LYS A 8 -21.00 31.23 -17.43
CA LYS A 8 -19.61 30.74 -17.38
C LYS A 8 -19.20 30.37 -15.96
N ASN A 9 -19.55 31.21 -14.98
CA ASN A 9 -19.20 31.01 -13.58
C ASN A 9 -19.76 29.69 -13.02
N ASN A 10 -21.01 29.35 -13.35
CA ASN A 10 -21.67 28.13 -12.85
C ASN A 10 -21.12 26.83 -13.46
N VAL A 11 -20.55 26.90 -14.67
CA VAL A 11 -19.97 25.73 -15.36
C VAL A 11 -18.52 25.52 -14.92
N GLU A 12 -17.76 26.60 -14.74
CA GLU A 12 -16.38 26.54 -14.24
C GLU A 12 -16.30 26.05 -12.79
N GLU A 13 -17.21 26.47 -11.90
CA GLU A 13 -17.31 25.93 -10.54
C GLU A 13 -17.64 24.44 -10.51
N ASN A 14 -18.53 23.98 -11.40
CA ASN A 14 -18.90 22.57 -11.50
C ASN A 14 -17.74 21.69 -12.00
N ILE A 15 -17.00 22.18 -13.01
CA ILE A 15 -15.81 21.50 -13.52
C ILE A 15 -14.71 21.43 -12.45
N PHE A 16 -14.50 22.51 -11.69
CA PHE A 16 -13.53 22.51 -10.60
C PHE A 16 -13.90 21.54 -9.47
N GLU A 17 -15.17 21.44 -9.12
CA GLU A 17 -15.64 20.46 -8.14
C GLU A 17 -15.49 19.02 -8.64
N GLN A 18 -15.84 18.73 -9.89
CA GLN A 18 -15.59 17.41 -10.49
C GLN A 18 -14.11 17.04 -10.49
N PHE A 19 -13.22 17.99 -10.81
CA PHE A 19 -11.77 17.75 -10.74
C PHE A 19 -11.29 17.47 -9.32
N LYS A 20 -11.80 18.19 -8.32
CA LYS A 20 -11.48 17.91 -6.90
C LYS A 20 -11.95 16.52 -6.50
N GLU A 21 -13.12 16.08 -6.95
CA GLU A 21 -13.62 14.74 -6.67
C GLU A 21 -12.72 13.66 -7.28
N VAL A 22 -12.37 13.79 -8.56
CA VAL A 22 -11.47 12.84 -9.24
C VAL A 22 -10.10 12.76 -8.56
N ILE A 23 -9.51 13.90 -8.19
CA ILE A 23 -8.24 13.93 -7.47
C ILE A 23 -8.40 13.29 -6.09
N ARG A 24 -9.50 13.55 -5.39
CA ARG A 24 -9.77 12.99 -4.06
C ARG A 24 -9.94 11.48 -4.14
N ASP A 25 -10.65 10.95 -5.14
CA ASP A 25 -10.80 9.50 -5.37
C ASP A 25 -9.48 8.85 -5.77
N ALA A 26 -8.70 9.47 -6.65
CA ALA A 26 -7.37 8.97 -7.02
C ALA A 26 -6.43 8.91 -5.80
N ILE A 27 -6.48 9.92 -4.92
CA ILE A 27 -5.72 9.92 -3.67
C ILE A 27 -6.26 8.84 -2.72
N LYS A 28 -7.57 8.67 -2.60
CA LYS A 28 -8.20 7.63 -1.76
C LYS A 28 -7.81 6.23 -2.22
N GLU A 29 -7.79 6.00 -3.53
CA GLU A 29 -7.42 4.73 -4.14
C GLU A 29 -5.90 4.49 -4.07
N ALA A 30 -5.07 5.53 -4.14
CA ALA A 30 -3.65 5.42 -3.82
C ALA A 30 -3.40 5.17 -2.32
N THR A 31 -4.28 5.70 -1.46
CA THR A 31 -4.27 5.50 -0.01
C THR A 31 -5.07 4.24 0.32
N HIS A 32 -4.74 3.10 -0.31
CA HIS A 32 -5.18 1.82 0.19
C HIS A 32 -4.84 1.75 1.67
N GLU A 33 -5.90 1.55 2.45
CA GLU A 33 -5.97 1.65 3.89
C GLU A 33 -4.72 1.12 4.60
N HIS A 34 -4.41 1.78 5.71
CA HIS A 34 -3.28 1.52 6.60
C HIS A 34 -3.45 0.17 7.31
N LYS A 35 -3.52 -0.92 6.55
CA LYS A 35 -3.38 -2.26 7.09
C LYS A 35 -1.96 -2.33 7.64
N LEU A 36 -1.89 -2.26 8.98
CA LEU A 36 -0.67 -2.48 9.74
C LEU A 36 -0.09 -3.87 9.44
N THR A 37 -0.96 -4.79 9.00
CA THR A 37 -0.64 -6.19 8.73
C THR A 37 -1.06 -6.56 7.31
N LEU A 38 -0.13 -7.17 6.57
CA LEU A 38 -0.28 -7.64 5.20
C LEU A 38 -0.45 -9.16 5.22
N THR A 39 -1.25 -9.69 4.31
CA THR A 39 -1.22 -11.13 4.01
C THR A 39 0.07 -11.50 3.27
N VAL A 40 0.40 -12.81 3.21
CA VAL A 40 1.56 -13.30 2.45
C VAL A 40 1.53 -12.82 1.00
N GLU A 41 0.34 -12.77 0.38
CA GLU A 41 0.17 -12.36 -1.01
C GLU A 41 0.35 -10.84 -1.20
N GLU A 42 -0.17 -10.04 -0.27
CA GLU A 42 0.07 -8.60 -0.25
C GLU A 42 1.56 -8.29 0.02
N ALA A 43 2.21 -9.02 0.93
CA ALA A 43 3.63 -8.88 1.21
C ALA A 43 4.49 -9.27 -0.02
N ALA A 44 4.11 -10.32 -0.74
CA ALA A 44 4.77 -10.71 -1.99
C ALA A 44 4.66 -9.59 -3.04
N ARG A 45 3.47 -9.03 -3.22
CA ARG A 45 3.25 -7.91 -4.15
C ARG A 45 3.97 -6.63 -3.72
N TYR A 46 4.03 -6.38 -2.41
CA TYR A 46 4.66 -5.18 -1.85
C TYR A 46 6.19 -5.22 -1.92
N THR A 47 6.79 -6.38 -1.64
CA THR A 47 8.25 -6.57 -1.59
C THR A 47 8.85 -7.03 -2.91
N GLY A 48 8.03 -7.61 -3.80
CA GLY A 48 8.48 -8.28 -5.01
C GLY A 48 9.11 -9.66 -4.77
N ILE A 49 9.08 -10.17 -3.53
CA ILE A 49 9.61 -11.49 -3.18
C ILE A 49 8.56 -12.56 -3.50
N GLY A 50 8.99 -13.70 -4.05
CA GLY A 50 8.11 -14.82 -4.35
C GLY A 50 7.36 -15.32 -3.11
N ARG A 51 6.08 -15.67 -3.29
CA ARG A 51 5.20 -16.13 -2.21
C ARG A 51 5.79 -17.29 -1.40
N ASP A 52 6.35 -18.29 -2.07
CA ASP A 52 6.98 -19.45 -1.43
C ASP A 52 8.12 -19.02 -0.52
N LYS A 53 8.97 -18.10 -1.00
CA LYS A 53 10.11 -17.60 -0.23
C LYS A 53 9.65 -16.84 1.02
N ILE A 54 8.60 -16.03 0.91
CA ILE A 54 7.99 -15.37 2.09
C ILE A 54 7.44 -16.40 3.07
N LEU A 55 6.80 -17.47 2.58
CA LEU A 55 6.27 -18.52 3.42
C LEU A 55 7.38 -19.30 4.14
N GLU A 56 8.47 -19.63 3.45
CA GLU A 56 9.66 -20.25 4.05
C GLU A 56 10.27 -19.36 5.14
N LEU A 57 10.42 -18.06 4.87
CA LEU A 57 10.91 -17.08 5.85
C LEU A 57 9.94 -16.95 7.04
N ALA A 58 8.63 -16.91 6.79
CA ALA A 58 7.61 -16.86 7.84
C ALA A 58 7.56 -18.12 8.71
N HIS A 59 7.91 -19.28 8.14
CA HIS A 59 8.04 -20.54 8.89
C HIS A 59 9.36 -20.67 9.63
N ASN A 60 10.41 -19.98 9.18
CA ASN A 60 11.73 -20.05 9.79
C ASN A 60 11.91 -18.94 10.85
N PRO A 61 11.87 -19.25 12.15
CA PRO A 61 12.00 -18.25 13.21
C PRO A 61 13.39 -17.59 13.26
N GLU A 62 14.43 -18.22 12.70
CA GLU A 62 15.80 -17.67 12.68
C GLU A 62 16.03 -16.67 11.53
N SER A 63 15.10 -16.59 10.59
CA SER A 63 15.19 -15.64 9.47
C SER A 63 15.00 -14.18 9.91
N GLY A 64 14.44 -13.97 11.11
CA GLY A 64 14.07 -12.64 11.61
C GLY A 64 12.91 -12.01 10.85
N PHE A 65 12.22 -12.78 10.00
CA PHE A 65 11.14 -12.28 9.17
C PHE A 65 9.91 -11.92 10.02
N PRO A 66 9.33 -10.72 9.87
CA PRO A 66 8.30 -10.21 10.77
C PRO A 66 6.89 -10.74 10.41
N ALA A 67 6.77 -12.05 10.35
CA ALA A 67 5.51 -12.77 10.21
C ALA A 67 5.03 -13.30 11.55
N PHE A 68 3.71 -13.33 11.74
CA PHE A 68 3.06 -13.94 12.89
C PHE A 68 1.86 -14.76 12.42
N ARG A 69 1.60 -15.87 13.12
CA ARG A 69 0.52 -16.79 12.78
C ARG A 69 -0.75 -16.39 13.52
N VAL A 70 -1.81 -16.09 12.79
CA VAL A 70 -3.16 -15.82 13.33
C VAL A 70 -4.07 -16.98 12.94
N GLY A 71 -4.27 -17.90 13.89
CA GLY A 71 -4.98 -19.16 13.66
C GLY A 71 -4.26 -20.02 12.61
N THR A 72 -4.87 -20.15 11.44
CA THR A 72 -4.37 -20.94 10.30
C THR A 72 -3.62 -20.10 9.26
N LYS A 73 -3.63 -18.76 9.37
CA LYS A 73 -3.05 -17.85 8.36
C LYS A 73 -1.80 -17.15 8.91
N PHE A 74 -0.87 -16.81 8.01
CA PHE A 74 0.25 -15.93 8.31
C PHE A 74 -0.08 -14.49 7.93
N LEU A 75 0.19 -13.58 8.85
CA LEU A 75 0.14 -12.15 8.64
C LEU A 75 1.53 -11.56 8.87
N ILE A 76 1.85 -10.49 8.14
CA ILE A 76 3.15 -9.85 8.15
C ILE A 76 2.96 -8.40 8.57
N ASN A 77 3.69 -7.93 9.58
CA ASN A 77 3.61 -6.53 9.96
C ASN A 77 4.37 -5.66 8.92
N ARG A 78 3.69 -4.66 8.35
CA ARG A 78 4.24 -3.80 7.28
C ARG A 78 5.43 -2.96 7.74
N GLU A 79 5.36 -2.39 8.94
CA GLU A 79 6.43 -1.52 9.46
C GLU A 79 7.69 -2.33 9.71
N LEU A 80 7.53 -3.46 10.39
CA LEU A 80 8.64 -4.38 10.65
C LEU A 80 9.21 -4.97 9.37
N LEU A 81 8.37 -5.27 8.36
CA LEU A 81 8.82 -5.77 7.06
C LEU A 81 9.74 -4.78 6.35
N LYS A 82 9.41 -3.48 6.42
CA LYS A 82 10.23 -2.41 5.87
C LYS A 82 11.58 -2.31 6.58
N GLU A 83 11.59 -2.41 7.91
CA GLU A 83 12.83 -2.40 8.69
C GLU A 83 13.68 -3.65 8.44
N TRP A 84 13.05 -4.82 8.36
CA TRP A 84 13.73 -6.08 8.04
C TRP A 84 14.39 -6.03 6.67
N LEU A 85 13.68 -5.53 5.63
CA LEU A 85 14.26 -5.36 4.30
C LEU A 85 15.50 -4.44 4.32
N LYS A 86 15.44 -3.37 5.10
CA LYS A 86 16.58 -2.46 5.27
C LYS A 86 17.78 -3.20 5.87
N LYS A 87 17.57 -3.95 6.95
CA LYS A 87 18.61 -4.76 7.61
C LYS A 87 19.19 -5.82 6.68
N VAL A 88 18.35 -6.57 5.98
CA VAL A 88 18.79 -7.60 5.02
C VAL A 88 19.64 -7.00 3.89
N ALA A 89 19.25 -5.82 3.39
CA ALA A 89 20.02 -5.10 2.39
C ALA A 89 21.36 -4.59 2.93
N GLU A 90 21.39 -4.08 4.16
CA GLU A 90 22.63 -3.63 4.83
C GLU A 90 23.58 -4.79 5.13
N GLU A 91 23.05 -5.92 5.60
CA GLU A 91 23.80 -7.15 5.90
C GLU A 91 24.20 -7.93 4.64
N ARG A 92 23.66 -7.57 3.46
CA ARG A 92 23.76 -8.34 2.20
C ARG A 92 23.42 -9.82 2.40
N LYS A 93 22.45 -10.10 3.27
CA LYS A 93 22.08 -11.46 3.63
C LYS A 93 21.40 -12.13 2.44
N VAL A 94 21.90 -13.29 2.03
CA VAL A 94 21.28 -14.10 0.97
C VAL A 94 20.07 -14.82 1.58
N LEU A 95 18.91 -14.62 0.96
CA LEU A 95 17.62 -15.18 1.40
C LEU A 95 17.36 -16.55 0.79
#